data_AF-A0A2J7QJE4-F1
#
_entry.id   AF-A0A2J7QJE4-F1
#
_cell.length_a   1.000
_cell.length_b   1.000
_cell.length_c   1.000
_cell.angle_alpha   90.00
_cell.angle_beta   90.00
_cell.angle_gamma   90.00
#
_symmetry.space_group_name_H-M   'P 1'
#
loop_
_entity.id
_entity.type
_entity.pdbx_description
1 polymer ?
#
loop_
_entity_poly.entity_id
_entity_poly.type
_entity_poly.pdbx_seq_one_letter_code
_entity_poly.pdbx_strand_id
1 'polypeptide(L)'
;MCIITFSGTHRPLWPRYGEYKFVPRQRWVHNLEATPLALVTWGCRLTMSSVQPSIVKNFIKQHGLQGPEKVSRDGQYDLGLKDPAKIITDIDDSVLCPGS
;
A
#
# COMPACT_ATOMS: atom_id res chain seq x y z
N MET A 1 1.93 -23.35 -31.91
CA MET A 1 2.46 -23.88 -30.64
C MET A 1 3.60 -22.96 -30.21
N CYS A 2 3.39 -22.06 -29.24
CA CYS A 2 4.42 -21.14 -28.80
C CYS A 2 5.17 -21.78 -27.63
N ILE A 3 6.43 -22.14 -27.86
CA ILE A 3 7.31 -22.70 -26.84
C ILE A 3 7.66 -21.57 -25.88
N ILE A 4 7.16 -21.64 -24.65
CA ILE A 4 7.55 -20.72 -23.58
C ILE A 4 8.81 -21.32 -22.96
N THR A 5 9.98 -20.80 -23.33
CA THR A 5 11.23 -21.16 -22.65
C THR A 5 11.21 -20.56 -21.25
N PHE A 6 11.41 -21.40 -20.22
CA PHE A 6 11.49 -20.97 -18.81
C PHE A 6 12.78 -20.18 -18.48
N SER A 7 13.64 -19.91 -19.48
CA SER A 7 14.89 -19.14 -19.35
C SER A 7 14.88 -17.88 -20.21
N GLY A 8 13.79 -17.11 -20.21
CA GLY A 8 13.77 -15.75 -20.75
C GLY A 8 14.39 -14.76 -19.75
N THR A 9 15.13 -13.76 -20.22
CA THR A 9 15.61 -12.65 -19.38
C THR A 9 14.43 -12.05 -18.62
N HIS A 10 14.59 -11.89 -17.30
CA HIS A 10 13.55 -11.35 -16.43
C HIS A 10 13.01 -10.04 -17.02
N ARG A 11 11.71 -9.97 -17.33
CA ARG A 11 11.11 -8.80 -17.98
C ARG A 11 11.22 -7.61 -17.01
N PRO A 12 11.98 -6.55 -17.31
CA PRO A 12 12.27 -5.45 -16.39
C PRO A 12 11.11 -4.44 -16.29
N LEU A 13 9.88 -4.88 -16.54
CA LEU A 13 8.71 -4.02 -16.63
C LEU A 13 7.83 -4.19 -15.41
N TRP A 14 7.72 -3.12 -14.64
CA TRP A 14 6.87 -2.97 -13.48
C TRP A 14 5.40 -3.21 -13.83
N PRO A 15 4.63 -3.95 -13.00
CA PRO A 15 3.19 -4.01 -13.16
C PRO A 15 2.59 -2.62 -12.94
N ARG A 16 1.87 -2.11 -13.94
CA ARG A 16 1.12 -0.85 -13.81
C ARG A 16 -0.20 -1.12 -13.10
N TYR A 17 -0.60 -0.19 -12.24
CA TYR A 17 -1.91 -0.24 -11.60
C TYR A 17 -3.01 -0.28 -12.67
N GLY A 18 -3.95 -1.22 -12.54
CA GLY A 18 -5.05 -1.42 -13.50
C GLY A 18 -4.74 -2.36 -14.67
N GLU A 19 -3.48 -2.77 -14.92
CA GLU A 19 -3.20 -3.78 -15.96
C GLU A 19 -3.65 -5.20 -15.57
N TYR A 20 -3.72 -5.50 -14.27
CA TYR A 20 -3.99 -6.85 -13.78
C TYR A 20 -5.17 -6.88 -12.81
N LYS A 21 -6.09 -7.81 -13.05
CA LYS A 21 -7.11 -8.21 -12.06
C LYS A 21 -6.48 -8.97 -10.89
N PHE A 22 -5.41 -9.73 -11.15
CA PHE A 22 -4.59 -10.41 -10.16
C PHE A 22 -3.15 -10.53 -10.67
N VAL A 23 -2.16 -10.21 -9.83
CA VAL A 23 -0.73 -10.23 -10.21
C VAL A 23 -0.15 -11.64 -9.98
N PRO A 24 0.42 -12.30 -11.00
CA PRO A 24 1.04 -13.62 -10.85
C PRO A 24 2.17 -13.63 -9.82
N ARG A 25 2.36 -14.73 -9.08
CA ARG A 25 3.34 -14.88 -7.99
C ARG A 25 4.75 -14.40 -8.35
N GLN A 26 5.22 -14.73 -9.55
CA GLN A 26 6.56 -14.37 -10.04
C GLN A 26 6.77 -12.85 -10.17
N ARG A 27 5.71 -12.06 -10.37
CA ARG A 27 5.79 -10.60 -10.44
C ARG A 27 5.88 -9.92 -9.09
N TRP A 28 5.36 -10.54 -8.04
CA TRP A 28 5.52 -10.02 -6.68
C TRP A 28 6.99 -9.95 -6.30
N VAL A 29 7.77 -10.96 -6.72
CA VAL A 29 9.21 -11.03 -6.44
C VAL A 29 9.96 -9.81 -6.99
N HIS A 30 9.63 -9.34 -8.20
CA HIS A 30 10.29 -8.15 -8.76
C HIS A 30 9.89 -6.83 -8.08
N ASN A 31 8.64 -6.68 -7.62
CA ASN A 31 8.25 -5.52 -6.82
C ASN A 31 9.01 -5.47 -5.48
N LEU A 32 9.29 -6.64 -4.90
CA LEU A 32 10.04 -6.77 -3.64
C LEU A 32 11.54 -6.45 -3.81
N GLU A 33 12.10 -6.53 -5.03
CA GLU A 33 13.52 -6.26 -5.29
C GLU A 33 13.90 -4.78 -5.14
N ALA A 34 12.94 -3.85 -5.27
CA ALA A 34 13.24 -2.42 -5.31
C ALA A 34 12.44 -1.58 -4.30
N THR A 35 11.13 -1.81 -4.13
CA THR A 35 10.31 -1.10 -3.13
C THR A 35 9.21 -2.03 -2.60
N PRO A 36 9.52 -2.90 -1.63
CA PRO A 36 8.54 -3.83 -1.06
C PRO A 36 7.36 -3.14 -0.36
N LEU A 37 7.45 -1.83 -0.06
CA LEU A 37 6.46 -1.12 0.73
C LEU A 37 5.89 0.08 -0.02
N ALA A 38 4.58 0.25 0.09
CA ALA A 38 3.86 1.40 -0.43
C ALA A 38 2.81 1.90 0.57
N LEU A 39 2.77 3.20 0.77
CA LEU A 39 1.68 3.91 1.42
C LEU A 39 0.81 4.55 0.36
N VAL A 40 -0.51 4.43 0.52
CA VAL A 40 -1.48 4.93 -0.46
C VAL A 40 -2.50 5.77 0.30
N THR A 41 -2.78 6.95 -0.24
CA THR A 41 -3.85 7.86 0.20
C THR A 41 -4.64 8.30 -1.02
N TRP A 42 -5.67 9.12 -0.83
CA TRP A 42 -6.49 9.61 -1.93
C TRP A 42 -5.65 10.38 -2.95
N GLY A 43 -5.52 9.85 -4.17
CA GLY A 43 -4.76 10.46 -5.26
C GLY A 43 -3.24 10.48 -5.10
N CYS A 44 -2.68 9.89 -4.03
CA CYS A 44 -1.27 9.94 -3.71
C CYS A 44 -0.71 8.57 -3.33
N ARG A 45 0.56 8.33 -3.65
CA ARG A 45 1.27 7.11 -3.28
C ARG A 45 2.73 7.42 -2.96
N LEU A 46 3.22 6.81 -1.89
CA LEU A 46 4.61 6.85 -1.47
C LEU A 46 5.17 5.43 -1.47
N THR A 47 6.14 5.15 -2.34
CA THR A 47 6.86 3.86 -2.41
C THR A 47 8.21 3.97 -1.73
N MET A 48 8.59 2.96 -0.95
CA MET A 48 9.86 2.96 -0.20
C MET A 48 10.48 1.56 -0.12
N SER A 49 11.81 1.51 -0.02
CA SER A 49 12.57 0.27 0.18
C SER A 49 12.70 -0.11 1.65
N SER A 50 12.83 0.88 2.52
CA SER A 50 12.93 0.74 3.97
C SER A 50 12.01 1.77 4.65
N VAL A 51 11.48 1.42 5.82
CA VAL A 51 10.55 2.25 6.58
C VAL A 51 11.30 3.39 7.26
N GLN A 52 11.05 4.63 6.83
CA GLN A 52 11.53 5.84 7.51
C GLN A 52 10.36 6.55 8.21
N PRO A 53 10.31 6.51 9.56
CA PRO A 53 9.15 7.02 10.31
C PRO A 53 8.85 8.50 10.07
N SER A 54 9.87 9.33 9.87
CA SER A 54 9.72 10.77 9.62
C SER A 54 9.00 11.06 8.31
N ILE A 55 9.43 10.42 7.21
CA ILE A 55 8.81 10.57 5.88
C ILE A 55 7.37 10.04 5.92
N VAL A 56 7.16 8.87 6.54
CA VAL A 56 5.85 8.25 6.71
C VAL A 56 4.90 9.19 7.46
N LYS A 57 5.32 9.72 8.61
CA LYS A 57 4.51 10.67 9.40
C LYS A 57 4.17 11.92 8.61
N ASN A 58 5.14 12.51 7.92
CA ASN A 58 4.90 13.70 7.11
C ASN A 58 3.93 13.44 5.96
N PHE A 59 4.07 12.30 5.28
CA PHE A 59 3.16 11.90 4.21
C PHE A 59 1.72 11.70 4.72
N ILE A 60 1.55 11.02 5.85
CA ILE A 60 0.24 10.81 6.48
C ILE A 60 -0.38 12.15 6.89
N LYS A 61 0.38 13.03 7.55
CA LYS A 61 -0.12 14.35 7.96
C LYS A 61 -0.51 15.24 6.78
N GLN A 62 0.23 15.15 5.66
CA GLN A 62 -0.02 15.96 4.48
C GLN A 62 -1.19 15.44 3.64
N HIS A 63 -1.28 14.12 3.44
CA HIS A 63 -2.21 13.51 2.48
C HIS A 63 -3.33 12.68 3.11
N GLY A 64 -3.37 12.58 4.44
CA GLY A 64 -4.46 11.93 5.17
C GLY A 64 -5.77 12.73 5.10
N LEU A 65 -6.90 12.05 5.19
CA LEU A 65 -8.26 12.63 5.25
C LEU A 65 -8.66 13.53 4.06
N GLN A 66 -7.94 13.47 2.93
CA GLN A 66 -8.26 14.21 1.70
C GLN A 66 -9.29 13.50 0.80
N GLY A 67 -9.81 12.34 1.22
CA GLY A 67 -10.81 11.60 0.47
C GLY A 67 -12.18 12.33 0.46
N PRO A 68 -12.99 12.14 -0.59
CA PRO A 68 -14.35 12.68 -0.63
C PRO A 68 -15.28 12.02 0.39
N GLU A 69 -14.97 10.78 0.79
CA GLU A 69 -15.72 10.03 1.78
C GLU A 69 -15.06 10.17 3.16
N LYS A 70 -15.85 10.56 4.16
CA LYS A 70 -15.47 10.57 5.58
C LYS A 70 -16.30 9.52 6.29
N VAL A 71 -15.85 8.28 6.23
CA VAL A 71 -16.46 7.15 6.93
C VAL A 71 -15.42 6.56 7.88
N SER A 72 -15.76 6.49 9.17
CA SER A 72 -14.93 5.83 10.19
C SER A 72 -15.25 4.34 10.35
N ARG A 73 -16.17 3.82 9.53
CA ARG A 73 -16.61 2.43 9.61
C ARG A 73 -15.52 1.51 9.08
N ASP A 74 -15.15 0.53 9.89
CA ASP A 74 -14.29 -0.57 9.46
C ASP A 74 -14.92 -1.35 8.30
N GLY A 75 -14.05 -1.89 7.44
CA GLY A 75 -14.46 -2.77 6.36
C GLY A 75 -15.03 -4.10 6.85
N GLN A 76 -15.74 -4.81 5.97
CA GLN A 76 -16.36 -6.10 6.27
C GLN A 76 -15.38 -7.29 6.25
N TYR A 77 -14.09 -7.04 6.04
CA TYR A 77 -13.10 -8.09 5.81
C TYR A 77 -12.20 -8.28 7.02
N ASP A 78 -12.35 -9.42 7.69
CA ASP A 78 -11.65 -9.81 8.91
C ASP A 78 -10.78 -11.05 8.72
N LEU A 79 -10.84 -11.71 7.56
CA LEU A 79 -10.08 -12.93 7.29
C LEU A 79 -8.57 -12.67 7.37
N GLY A 80 -7.93 -13.24 8.40
CA GLY A 80 -6.49 -13.08 8.65
C GLY A 80 -6.14 -11.83 9.46
N LEU A 81 -7.12 -11.06 9.93
CA LEU A 81 -6.92 -9.97 10.87
C LEU A 81 -6.55 -10.57 12.24
N LYS A 82 -5.34 -10.27 12.73
CA LYS A 82 -4.90 -10.73 14.06
C LYS A 82 -5.56 -9.90 15.16
N ASP A 83 -5.46 -8.58 15.03
CA ASP A 83 -5.98 -7.62 15.99
C ASP A 83 -6.56 -6.43 15.22
N PRO A 84 -7.75 -5.92 15.60
CA PRO A 84 -8.32 -4.73 15.00
C PRO A 84 -7.52 -3.47 15.36
N ALA A 85 -7.68 -2.41 14.55
CA ALA A 85 -7.04 -1.14 14.82
C ALA A 85 -7.62 -0.51 16.10
N LYS A 86 -6.74 0.04 16.94
CA LYS A 86 -7.13 0.77 18.14
C LYS A 86 -7.39 2.24 17.79
N ILE A 87 -8.54 2.77 18.22
CA ILE A 87 -8.82 4.20 18.17
C ILE A 87 -7.89 4.92 19.15
N ILE A 88 -7.05 5.82 18.65
CA ILE A 88 -6.07 6.55 19.46
C ILE A 88 -6.58 7.93 19.86
N THR A 89 -7.24 8.66 18.95
CA THR A 89 -7.73 10.02 19.21
C THR A 89 -9.24 10.05 19.32
N ASP A 90 -9.91 9.98 18.18
CA ASP A 90 -11.34 10.16 18.01
C ASP A 90 -11.81 9.22 16.91
N ILE A 91 -13.12 8.99 16.84
CA ILE A 91 -13.67 8.04 15.88
C ILE A 91 -13.44 8.46 14.43
N ASP A 92 -13.24 9.74 14.16
CA ASP A 92 -12.98 10.28 12.83
C ASP A 92 -11.47 10.50 12.55
N ASP A 93 -10.60 10.02 13.44
CA ASP A 93 -9.14 10.20 13.39
C ASP A 93 -8.71 11.65 13.04
N SER A 94 -9.42 12.64 13.58
CA SER A 94 -9.26 14.07 13.30
C SER A 94 -7.82 14.56 13.54
N VAL A 95 -7.11 13.93 14.48
CA VAL A 95 -5.72 14.27 14.82
C VAL A 95 -4.77 13.15 14.40
N LEU A 96 -4.08 13.36 13.28
CA LEU A 96 -3.12 12.40 12.74
C LEU A 96 -1.79 12.42 13.50
N CYS A 97 -1.39 11.27 14.03
CA CYS A 97 -0.15 11.02 14.77
C CYS A 97 0.01 11.85 16.06
N PRO A 98 -0.82 11.61 17.10
CA PRO A 98 -0.65 12.24 18.42
C PRO A 98 0.62 11.71 19.11
N GLY A 99 1.46 12.61 19.63
CA GLY A 99 2.72 12.24 20.30
C GLY A 99 3.95 12.15 19.39
N SER A 100 3.91 12.80 18.22
CA SER A 100 5.06 12.94 17.31
C SER A 100 6.02 14.05 17.71
#